data_AF-A0A1Y3E7W4-F1
#
_entry.id   AF-A0A1Y3E7W4-F1
#
_cell.length_a   1.000
_cell.length_b   1.000
_cell.length_c   1.000
_cell.angle_alpha   90.00
_cell.angle_beta   90.00
_cell.angle_gamma   90.00
#
_symmetry.space_group_name_H-M   'P 1'
#
loop_
_entity.id
_entity.type
_entity.pdbx_description
1 polymer ?
#
loop_
_entity_poly.entity_id
_entity_poly.type
_entity_poly.pdbx_seq_one_letter_code
_entity_poly.pdbx_strand_id
1 'polypeptide(L)' 'MKELSHILGGPKAWENAQITEEKCPKCDGGQAYFMQIQIRSADEPMTTFYRCANNYCAHRWRD' A
#
# COMPACT_ATOMS: atom_id res chain seq x y z
N MET A 1 3.14 10.25 10.47
CA MET A 1 2.34 9.69 9.36
C MET A 1 2.22 10.69 8.18
N LYS A 2 3.31 11.35 7.75
CA LYS A 2 3.34 12.28 6.61
C LYS A 2 4.14 11.76 5.41
N GLU A 3 4.92 10.70 5.61
CA GLU A 3 5.88 10.24 4.59
C GLU A 3 5.20 9.46 3.47
N LEU A 4 4.24 8.60 3.83
CA LEU A 4 3.50 7.77 2.88
C LEU A 4 2.78 8.57 1.79
N SER A 5 2.21 9.73 2.13
CA SER A 5 1.56 10.61 1.15
C SER A 5 2.54 11.30 0.21
N HIS A 6 3.74 11.63 0.69
CA HIS A 6 4.77 12.26 -0.13
C HIS A 6 5.42 11.25 -1.09
N ILE A 7 5.66 10.03 -0.59
CA ILE A 7 6.30 8.96 -1.35
C ILE A 7 5.37 8.40 -2.44
N LEU A 8 4.08 8.24 -2.13
CA LEU A 8 3.15 7.63 -3.07
C LEU A 8 2.58 8.62 -4.09
N GLY A 9 2.46 9.91 -3.79
CA GLY A 9 1.93 10.87 -4.77
C GLY A 9 0.40 10.86 -4.89
N GLY A 10 -0.31 10.76 -3.76
CA GLY A 10 -1.75 10.96 -3.69
C GLY A 10 -2.59 9.76 -4.19
N PRO A 11 -3.90 9.95 -4.44
CA PRO A 11 -4.81 8.85 -4.79
C PRO A 11 -4.51 8.19 -6.13
N LYS A 12 -3.92 8.91 -7.09
CA LYS A 12 -3.52 8.38 -8.41
C LYS A 12 -2.38 7.37 -8.34
N ALA A 13 -1.58 7.41 -7.28
CA ALA A 13 -0.51 6.44 -7.02
C ALA A 13 -0.96 4.98 -7.11
N TRP A 14 -2.20 4.74 -6.69
CA TRP A 14 -2.76 3.41 -6.57
C TRP A 14 -3.50 2.95 -7.83
N GLU A 15 -3.65 3.81 -8.85
CA GLU A 15 -4.30 3.44 -10.12
C GLU A 15 -3.51 2.36 -10.87
N ASN A 16 -2.19 2.34 -10.71
CA ASN A 16 -1.29 1.37 -11.33
C ASN A 16 -0.63 0.42 -10.31
N ALA A 17 -1.14 0.41 -9.07
CA ALA A 17 -0.63 -0.51 -8.06
C ALA A 17 -1.03 -1.95 -8.40
N GLN A 18 -0.16 -2.89 -8.07
CA GLN A 18 -0.46 -4.31 -8.25
C GLN A 18 -1.51 -4.74 -7.22
N ILE A 19 -2.38 -5.69 -7.59
CA ILE A 19 -3.37 -6.27 -6.67
C ILE A 19 -2.83 -7.59 -6.18
N THR A 20 -2.93 -7.82 -4.87
CA THR A 20 -2.65 -9.08 -4.20
C THR A 20 -3.92 -9.57 -3.50
N GLU A 21 -3.95 -10.87 -3.18
CA GLU A 21 -5.04 -11.52 -2.44
C GLU A 21 -4.89 -11.39 -0.91
N GLU A 22 -4.09 -10.41 -0.46
CA GLU A 22 -3.88 -10.15 0.95
C GLU A 22 -5.17 -9.61 1.61
N LYS A 23 -5.49 -10.19 2.76
CA LYS A 23 -6.68 -9.83 3.52
C LYS A 23 -6.50 -8.51 4.26
N CYS A 24 -7.41 -7.58 4.02
CA CYS A 24 -7.41 -6.31 4.74
C CYS A 24 -7.71 -6.53 6.24
N PRO A 25 -6.83 -6.11 7.18
CA PRO A 25 -7.03 -6.33 8.62
C PRO A 25 -8.22 -5.55 9.20
N LYS A 26 -8.79 -4.60 8.44
CA LYS A 26 -9.91 -3.76 8.89
C LYS A 26 -11.28 -4.26 8.42
N CYS A 27 -11.36 -4.84 7.22
CA CYS A 27 -12.65 -5.24 6.62
C CYS A 27 -12.67 -6.67 6.09
N ASP A 28 -11.61 -7.44 6.31
CA ASP A 28 -11.41 -8.81 5.81
C ASP A 28 -11.61 -8.96 4.29
N GLY A 29 -11.41 -7.87 3.54
CA GLY A 29 -11.51 -7.89 2.09
C GLY A 29 -10.39 -8.75 1.51
N GLY A 30 -10.72 -9.68 0.62
CA GLY A 30 -9.75 -10.63 0.03
C GLY A 30 -8.86 -10.06 -1.07
N GLN A 31 -8.86 -8.74 -1.29
CA GLN A 31 -8.02 -8.08 -2.27
C GLN A 31 -7.46 -6.77 -1.70
N ALA A 32 -6.16 -6.56 -1.89
CA ALA A 32 -5.45 -5.35 -1.52
C ALA A 32 -4.53 -4.91 -2.66
N TYR A 33 -4.46 -3.61 -2.90
CA TYR A 33 -3.40 -3.04 -3.70
C TYR A 33 -2.11 -3.05 -2.89
N PHE A 34 -1.00 -3.44 -3.50
CA PHE A 34 0.32 -3.36 -2.90
C PHE A 34 1.31 -2.64 -3.80
N MET A 35 2.29 -2.00 -3.18
CA MET A 35 3.42 -1.34 -3.84
C MET A 35 4.67 -1.51 -3.01
N GLN A 36 5.78 -1.84 -3.65
CA GLN A 36 7.08 -1.94 -3.01
C GLN A 36 7.88 -0.69 -3.31
N ILE A 37 8.39 -0.04 -2.27
CA ILE A 37 9.12 1.22 -2.42
C ILE A 37 10.40 1.16 -1.61
N GLN A 38 11.49 1.54 -2.26
CA GLN A 38 12.75 1.79 -1.60
C GLN A 38 12.71 3.15 -0.91
N ILE A 39 12.44 3.13 0.40
CA ILE A 39 12.38 4.34 1.23
C ILE A 39 13.64 4.53 2.08
N ARG A 40 14.57 3.57 2.06
CA ARG A 40 15.83 3.57 2.80
C ARG A 40 16.99 3.24 1.85
N SER A 41 18.21 3.17 2.39
CA SER A 41 19.40 2.79 1.61
C SER A 41 19.17 1.50 0.83
N ALA A 42 19.79 1.39 -0.34
CA ALA A 42 19.66 0.22 -1.21
C ALA A 42 20.12 -1.10 -0.57
N ASP A 43 20.83 -1.03 0.55
CA ASP A 43 21.27 -2.17 1.36
C ASP A 43 20.16 -2.74 2.28
N GLU A 44 19.02 -2.04 2.41
CA GLU A 44 17.85 -2.51 3.15
C GLU A 44 16.74 -3.05 2.21
N PRO A 45 15.91 -4.01 2.66
CA PRO A 45 14.81 -4.53 1.87
C PRO A 45 13.76 -3.45 1.56
N MET A 46 13.12 -3.57 0.40
CA MET A 46 11.98 -2.71 0.02
C MET A 46 10.88 -2.78 1.07
N THR A 47 10.31 -1.64 1.43
CA THR A 47 9.11 -1.60 2.26
C THR A 47 7.88 -1.85 1.40
N THR A 48 7.02 -2.77 1.82
CA THR A 48 5.80 -3.09 1.08
C THR A 48 4.64 -2.32 1.71
N PHE A 49 3.96 -1.54 0.89
CA PHE A 49 2.79 -0.77 1.29
C PHE A 49 1.54 -1.38 0.72
N TYR A 50 0.52 -1.48 1.56
CA TYR A 50 -0.75 -2.06 1.22
C TYR A 50 -1.87 -1.03 1.35
N ARG A 51 -2.86 -1.16 0.48
CA ARG A 51 -4.12 -0.43 0.53
C ARG A 51 -5.25 -1.37 0.20
N CYS A 52 -6.27 -1.41 1.04
CA CYS A 52 -7.46 -2.19 0.77
C CYS A 52 -8.08 -1.82 -0.59
N ALA A 53 -8.39 -2.82 -1.42
CA ALA A 53 -9.02 -2.61 -2.71
C ALA A 53 -10.48 -2.13 -2.59
N ASN A 54 -11.09 -2.35 -1.43
CA ASN A 54 -12.42 -1.82 -1.12
C ASN A 54 -12.34 -0.30 -0.92
N ASN A 55 -12.92 0.46 -1.85
CA ASN A 55 -12.99 1.93 -1.78
C ASN A 55 -13.71 2.47 -0.54
N TYR A 56 -14.64 1.71 0.04
CA TYR A 56 -15.32 2.08 1.29
C TYR A 56 -14.41 1.91 2.52
N CYS A 57 -13.46 0.97 2.47
CA CYS A 57 -12.51 0.75 3.56
C CYS A 57 -11.29 1.66 3.40
N ALA A 58 -10.64 1.60 2.22
CA ALA A 58 -9.42 2.32 1.85
C ALA A 58 -8.32 2.32 2.93
N HIS A 59 -8.32 1.31 3.80
CA HIS A 59 -7.35 1.18 4.87
C HIS A 59 -5.96 0.97 4.27
N ARG A 60 -4.94 1.58 4.88
CA ARG A 60 -3.56 1.53 4.41
C ARG A 60 -2.70 1.02 5.54
N TRP A 61 -1.88 0.02 5.25
CA TRP A 61 -0.91 -0.56 6.18
C TRP A 61 0.40 -0.82 5.44
N ARG A 62 1.43 -1.19 6.18
CA ARG A 62 2.74 -1.52 5.62
C ARG A 62 3.29 -2.75 6.32
N ASP A 63 4.11 -3.50 5.60
CA ASP A 63 4.97 -4.56 6.12
C ASP A 63 6.43 -4.17 5.90
#